data_AF-A0A484VGY1-F1
#
_entry.id   AF-A0A484VGY1-F1
#
_cell.length_a   1.000
_cell.length_b   1.000
_cell.length_c   1.000
_cell.angle_alpha   90.00
_cell.angle_beta   90.00
_cell.angle_gamma   90.00
#
_symmetry.space_group_name_H-M   'P 1'
#
loop_
_entity.id
_entity.type
_entity.pdbx_description
1 polymer ?
#
loop_
_entity_poly.entity_id
_entity_poly.type
_entity_poly.pdbx_seq_one_letter_code
_entity_poly.pdbx_strand_id
1 'polypeptide(L)'
;MQKYSRQQAREAEQKARAYQVLVAQAEIELAFHSPETVGSWHARWSDRVAEHDLEPLFWQWGERFPSLAGMERWQWQDMPFWQVIAEASLAAREAGHAVREMERWMVPNKLREAA
;
A
#
# COMPACT_ATOMS: atom_id res chain seq x y z
N MET A 1 26.23 -35.05 -3.63
CA MET A 1 25.87 -33.64 -3.32
C MET A 1 24.93 -32.95 -4.32
N GLN A 2 24.79 -33.39 -5.59
CA GLN A 2 23.98 -32.66 -6.61
C GLN A 2 22.44 -32.63 -6.43
N LYS A 3 21.83 -33.62 -5.76
CA LYS A 3 20.37 -33.68 -5.61
C LYS A 3 19.80 -32.59 -4.68
N TYR A 4 20.57 -32.17 -3.67
CA TYR A 4 20.17 -31.16 -2.70
C TYR A 4 20.11 -29.74 -3.30
N SER A 5 21.00 -29.44 -4.26
CA SER A 5 21.05 -28.12 -4.91
C SER A 5 19.81 -27.83 -5.78
N ARG A 6 19.26 -28.84 -6.47
CA ARG A 6 18.03 -28.67 -7.27
C ARG A 6 16.78 -28.49 -6.42
N GLN A 7 16.73 -29.12 -5.26
CA GLN A 7 15.63 -29.00 -4.31
C GLN A 7 15.63 -27.60 -3.68
N GLN A 8 16.79 -27.12 -3.23
CA GLN A 8 16.96 -25.77 -2.68
C GLN A 8 16.62 -24.68 -3.71
N ALA A 9 17.01 -24.86 -4.97
CA ALA A 9 16.67 -23.93 -6.04
C ALA A 9 15.15 -23.82 -6.25
N ARG A 10 14.43 -24.96 -6.21
CA ARG A 10 12.96 -24.98 -6.32
C ARG A 10 12.28 -24.32 -5.13
N GLU A 11 12.75 -24.57 -3.92
CA GLU A 11 12.22 -23.95 -2.70
C GLU A 11 12.43 -22.44 -2.69
N ALA A 12 13.62 -21.98 -3.11
CA ALA A 12 13.90 -20.55 -3.27
C ALA A 12 12.98 -19.90 -4.32
N GLU A 13 12.76 -20.57 -5.45
CA GLU A 13 11.87 -20.08 -6.51
C GLU A 13 10.39 -20.06 -6.04
N GLN A 14 9.94 -21.06 -5.29
CA GLN A 14 8.61 -21.07 -4.69
C GLN A 14 8.44 -19.95 -3.67
N LYS A 15 9.45 -19.73 -2.81
CA LYS A 15 9.44 -18.63 -1.84
C LYS A 15 9.40 -17.27 -2.53
N ALA A 16 10.18 -17.09 -3.60
CA ALA A 16 10.16 -15.85 -4.40
C ALA A 16 8.79 -15.61 -5.04
N ARG A 17 8.18 -16.65 -5.63
CA ARG A 17 6.81 -16.54 -6.18
C ARG A 17 5.77 -16.23 -5.10
N ALA A 18 5.83 -16.91 -3.96
CA ALA A 18 4.92 -16.65 -2.85
C ALA A 18 5.05 -15.21 -2.34
N TYR A 19 6.28 -14.68 -2.29
CA TYR A 19 6.53 -13.29 -1.93
C TYR A 19 5.94 -12.31 -2.96
N GLN A 20 6.15 -12.54 -4.25
CA GLN A 20 5.55 -11.71 -5.31
C GLN A 20 4.01 -11.72 -5.24
N VAL A 21 3.40 -12.86 -4.89
CA VAL A 21 1.96 -12.93 -4.65
C VAL A 21 1.53 -12.08 -3.46
N LEU A 22 2.31 -12.02 -2.37
CA LEU A 22 2.03 -11.14 -1.23
C LEU A 22 2.08 -9.66 -1.62
N VAL A 23 3.10 -9.25 -2.38
CA VAL A 23 3.22 -7.88 -2.89
C VAL A 23 2.01 -7.52 -3.77
N ALA A 24 1.65 -8.40 -4.71
CA ALA A 24 0.49 -8.19 -5.58
C ALA A 24 -0.83 -8.12 -4.77
N GLN A 25 -0.97 -8.91 -3.70
CA GLN A 25 -2.13 -8.82 -2.81
C GLN A 25 -2.16 -7.48 -2.07
N ALA A 26 -1.01 -6.97 -1.61
CA ALA A 26 -0.92 -5.67 -0.98
C ALA A 26 -1.34 -4.55 -1.94
N GLU A 27 -0.90 -4.60 -3.20
CA GLU A 27 -1.29 -3.64 -4.24
C GLU A 27 -2.78 -3.68 -4.54
N ILE A 28 -3.35 -4.88 -4.71
CA ILE A 28 -4.78 -5.05 -4.95
C ILE A 28 -5.59 -4.49 -3.78
N GLU A 29 -5.21 -4.82 -2.55
CA GLU A 29 -5.90 -4.34 -1.35
C GLU A 29 -5.78 -2.81 -1.21
N LEU A 30 -4.61 -2.22 -1.51
CA LEU A 30 -4.38 -0.78 -1.50
C LEU A 30 -5.35 -0.03 -2.41
N ALA A 31 -5.68 -0.60 -3.57
CA ALA A 31 -6.65 0.00 -4.49
C ALA A 31 -8.06 0.17 -3.87
N PHE A 32 -8.40 -0.58 -2.82
CA PHE A 32 -9.66 -0.50 -2.07
C PHE A 32 -9.59 0.41 -0.84
N HIS A 33 -8.45 1.06 -0.59
CA HIS A 33 -8.29 2.04 0.48
C HIS A 33 -8.40 3.48 -0.03
N SER A 34 -8.90 4.37 0.83
CA SER A 34 -8.76 5.82 0.70
C SER A 34 -7.60 6.33 1.58
N PRO A 35 -7.11 7.57 1.35
CA PRO A 35 -6.12 8.24 2.21
C PRO A 35 -6.43 8.17 3.71
N GLU A 36 -7.71 8.28 4.11
CA GLU A 36 -8.12 8.15 5.52
C GLU A 36 -7.89 6.74 6.11
N THR A 37 -7.83 5.71 5.27
CA THR A 37 -7.77 4.30 5.69
C THR A 37 -6.44 3.62 5.37
N VAL A 38 -5.50 4.33 4.72
CA VAL A 38 -4.21 3.78 4.29
C VAL A 38 -3.33 3.33 5.47
N GLY A 39 -3.50 3.94 6.64
CA GLY A 39 -2.86 3.47 7.88
C GLY A 39 -3.22 2.03 8.25
N SER A 40 -4.46 1.60 8.00
CA SER A 40 -4.88 0.20 8.24
C SER A 40 -4.25 -0.76 7.24
N TRP A 41 -4.11 -0.34 5.98
CA TRP A 41 -3.38 -1.10 4.97
C TRP A 41 -1.93 -1.29 5.37
N HIS A 42 -1.23 -0.21 5.74
CA HIS A 42 0.17 -0.28 6.16
C HIS A 42 0.37 -1.22 7.36
N ALA A 43 -0.44 -1.07 8.41
CA ALA A 43 -0.35 -1.91 9.61
C ALA A 43 -0.53 -3.42 9.32
N ARG A 44 -1.29 -3.77 8.28
CA ARG A 44 -1.49 -5.17 7.87
C ARG A 44 -0.32 -5.73 7.06
N TRP A 45 0.34 -4.91 6.27
CA TRP A 45 1.34 -5.35 5.30
C TRP A 45 2.79 -5.10 5.72
N SER A 46 3.05 -4.17 6.65
CA SER A 46 4.41 -3.80 7.12
C SER A 46 5.20 -4.97 7.69
N ASP A 47 4.53 -5.95 8.32
CA ASP A 47 5.18 -7.14 8.89
C ASP A 47 5.37 -8.29 7.88
N ARG A 48 4.78 -8.17 6.68
CA ARG A 48 4.65 -9.27 5.70
C ARG A 48 5.35 -8.97 4.38
N VAL A 49 5.49 -7.70 4.02
CA VAL A 49 6.11 -7.22 2.79
C VAL A 49 7.15 -6.16 3.17
N ALA A 50 8.30 -6.18 2.52
CA ALA A 50 9.36 -5.25 2.81
C ALA A 50 8.95 -3.80 2.45
N GLU A 51 9.43 -2.84 3.24
CA GLU A 51 9.11 -1.42 3.06
C GLU A 51 9.43 -0.92 1.65
N HIS A 52 10.56 -1.35 1.06
CA HIS A 52 10.97 -0.98 -0.30
C HIS A 52 10.03 -1.49 -1.40
N ASP A 53 9.21 -2.49 -1.12
CA ASP A 53 8.16 -2.97 -2.04
C ASP A 53 6.81 -2.31 -1.77
N LEU A 54 6.55 -1.83 -0.55
CA LEU A 54 5.32 -1.11 -0.21
C LEU A 54 5.35 0.37 -0.63
N GLU A 55 6.51 1.02 -0.49
CA GLU A 55 6.68 2.44 -0.79
C GLU A 55 6.31 2.80 -2.25
N PRO A 56 6.77 2.06 -3.29
CA PRO A 56 6.38 2.37 -4.66
C PRO A 56 4.87 2.22 -4.90
N LEU A 57 4.23 1.22 -4.29
CA LEU A 57 2.79 1.01 -4.40
C LEU A 57 2.01 2.19 -3.83
N PHE A 58 2.44 2.68 -2.67
CA PHE A 58 1.82 3.85 -2.03
C PHE A 58 1.93 5.10 -2.89
N TRP A 59 3.11 5.42 -3.45
CA TRP A 59 3.27 6.64 -4.25
C TRP A 59 2.42 6.59 -5.53
N GLN A 60 2.43 5.47 -6.26
CA GLN A 60 1.60 5.30 -7.46
C GLN A 60 0.11 5.39 -7.15
N TRP A 61 -0.33 4.81 -6.02
CA TRP A 61 -1.71 4.91 -5.57
C TRP A 61 -2.07 6.34 -5.13
N GLY A 62 -1.14 7.03 -4.45
CA GLY A 62 -1.32 8.36 -3.87
C GLY A 62 -1.54 9.46 -4.90
N GLU A 63 -0.94 9.33 -6.09
CA GLU A 63 -1.13 10.24 -7.25
C GLU A 63 -2.61 10.41 -7.65
N ARG A 64 -3.49 9.47 -7.27
CA ARG A 64 -4.91 9.51 -7.59
C ARG A 64 -5.71 10.43 -6.67
N PHE A 65 -5.18 10.83 -5.51
CA PHE A 65 -5.95 11.49 -4.46
C PHE A 65 -5.58 12.97 -4.28
N PRO A 66 -6.54 13.90 -4.41
CA PRO A 66 -6.26 15.33 -4.26
C PRO A 66 -5.76 15.75 -2.88
N SER A 67 -6.14 15.05 -1.80
CA SER A 67 -5.60 15.31 -0.45
C SER A 67 -4.09 15.04 -0.35
N LEU A 68 -3.53 14.22 -1.24
CA LEU A 68 -2.12 13.86 -1.26
C LEU A 68 -1.34 14.62 -2.34
N ALA A 69 -1.99 15.51 -3.11
CA ALA A 69 -1.36 16.19 -4.24
C ALA A 69 -0.18 17.12 -3.85
N GLY A 70 -0.08 17.52 -2.58
CA GLY A 70 1.06 18.28 -2.06
C GLY A 70 2.18 17.42 -1.50
N MET A 71 2.02 16.09 -1.50
CA MET A 71 2.91 15.15 -0.85
C MET A 71 3.82 14.50 -1.89
N GLU A 72 4.94 15.16 -2.17
CA GLU A 72 5.86 14.74 -3.23
C GLU A 72 6.91 13.75 -2.71
N ARG A 73 7.13 12.63 -3.41
CA ARG A 73 8.07 11.57 -2.98
C ARG A 73 9.45 12.08 -2.56
N TRP A 74 10.01 13.04 -3.30
CA TRP A 74 11.35 13.59 -3.04
C TRP A 74 11.43 14.37 -1.71
N GLN A 75 10.31 14.88 -1.19
CA GLN A 75 10.27 15.57 0.11
C GLN A 75 10.34 14.59 1.28
N TRP A 76 9.97 13.33 1.04
CA TRP A 76 9.77 12.31 2.07
C TRP A 76 10.79 11.17 2.01
N GLN A 77 11.77 11.25 1.09
CA GLN A 77 12.76 10.21 0.83
C GLN A 77 13.67 9.85 2.03
N ASP A 78 13.89 10.79 2.96
CA ASP A 78 14.71 10.58 4.15
C ASP A 78 13.86 10.23 5.40
N MET A 79 12.53 10.20 5.26
CA MET A 79 11.62 9.91 6.36
C MET A 79 11.28 8.42 6.40
N PRO A 80 11.14 7.82 7.59
CA PRO A 80 10.63 6.45 7.71
C PRO A 80 9.26 6.32 7.06
N PHE A 81 9.00 5.22 6.36
CA PHE A 81 7.75 5.05 5.63
C PHE A 81 6.50 5.08 6.53
N TRP A 82 6.59 4.57 7.77
CA TRP A 82 5.49 4.67 8.73
C TRP A 82 5.08 6.13 9.02
N GLN A 83 6.03 7.08 8.97
CA GLN A 83 5.77 8.50 9.16
C GLN A 83 5.09 9.11 7.92
N VAL A 84 5.50 8.70 6.72
CA VAL A 84 4.81 9.06 5.46
C VAL A 84 3.34 8.62 5.51
N ILE A 85 3.07 7.40 5.94
CA ILE A 85 1.70 6.88 6.07
C ILE A 85 0.88 7.66 7.10
N ALA A 86 1.50 8.01 8.23
CA ALA A 86 0.84 8.81 9.27
C ALA A 86 0.46 10.20 8.75
N GLU A 87 1.36 10.87 8.02
CA GLU A 87 1.10 12.17 7.43
C GLU A 87 0.03 12.11 6.34
N ALA A 88 0.07 11.10 5.47
CA ALA A 88 -0.96 10.89 4.45
C ALA A 88 -2.35 10.72 5.08
N SER A 89 -2.43 9.97 6.18
CA SER A 89 -3.66 9.78 6.96
C SER A 89 -4.12 11.09 7.62
N LEU A 90 -3.20 11.95 8.05
CA LEU A 90 -3.50 13.26 8.62
C LEU A 90 -3.99 14.24 7.55
N ALA A 91 -3.26 14.38 6.44
CA ALA A 91 -3.63 15.22 5.29
C ALA A 91 -5.02 14.86 4.77
N ALA A 92 -5.34 13.57 4.70
CA ALA A 92 -6.69 13.09 4.37
C ALA A 92 -7.76 13.57 5.34
N ARG A 93 -7.48 13.59 6.65
CA ARG A 93 -8.42 14.02 7.68
C ARG A 93 -8.61 15.53 7.72
N GLU A 94 -7.55 16.28 7.42
CA GLU A 94 -7.56 17.74 7.31
C GLU A 94 -8.23 18.21 6.01
N ALA A 95 -8.27 17.36 4.99
CA ALA A 95 -9.01 17.64 3.77
C ALA A 95 -10.49 17.93 4.05
N GLY A 96 -11.02 18.93 3.33
CA GLY A 96 -12.42 19.33 3.45
C GLY A 96 -13.38 18.15 3.23
N HIS A 97 -14.54 18.17 3.89
CA HIS A 97 -15.52 17.08 3.83
C HIS A 97 -15.86 16.67 2.38
N ALA A 98 -16.00 17.64 1.48
CA ALA A 98 -16.27 17.37 0.07
C ALA A 98 -15.15 16.59 -0.63
N VAL A 99 -13.88 16.88 -0.31
CA VAL A 99 -12.71 16.15 -0.85
C VAL A 99 -12.72 14.72 -0.31
N ARG A 100 -12.92 14.55 1.01
CA ARG A 100 -12.99 13.23 1.64
C ARG A 100 -14.11 12.36 1.07
N GLU A 101 -15.30 12.93 0.82
CA GLU A 101 -16.39 12.18 0.18
C GLU A 101 -16.06 11.81 -1.27
N MET A 102 -15.51 12.75 -2.05
CA MET A 102 -15.09 12.48 -3.41
C MET A 102 -14.06 11.35 -3.47
N GLU A 103 -13.03 11.40 -2.63
CA GLU A 103 -11.98 10.38 -2.55
C GLU A 103 -12.53 9.02 -2.13
N ARG A 104 -13.54 8.98 -1.25
CA ARG A 104 -14.27 7.74 -0.98
C ARG A 104 -14.88 7.22 -2.27
N TRP A 105 -15.55 8.03 -3.08
CA TRP A 105 -16.16 7.58 -4.33
C TRP A 105 -15.15 7.16 -5.42
N MET A 106 -13.89 7.60 -5.34
CA MET A 106 -12.82 7.22 -6.27
C MET A 106 -12.24 5.81 -6.02
N VAL A 107 -12.57 5.20 -4.89
CA VAL A 107 -12.17 3.83 -4.54
C VAL A 107 -13.14 2.83 -5.20
N PRO A 108 -12.64 1.90 -6.05
CA PRO A 108 -13.47 0.88 -6.68
C PRO A 108 -14.22 0.04 -5.64
N ASN A 109 -15.49 -0.25 -5.91
CA ASN A 109 -16.33 -1.18 -5.16
C ASN A 109 -16.64 -0.78 -3.69
N LYS A 110 -17.71 -0.01 -3.52
CA LYS A 110 -18.41 0.11 -2.23
C LYS A 110 -19.29 -1.12 -2.07
N LEU A 111 -18.73 -2.25 -1.63
CA LEU A 111 -19.57 -3.31 -1.08
C LEU A 111 -20.24 -2.74 0.17
N ARG A 112 -21.40 -2.08 -0.02
CA ARG A 112 -22.36 -1.91 1.05
C ARG A 112 -22.76 -3.33 1.41
N GLU A 113 -22.46 -3.78 2.62
CA GLU A 113 -23.17 -4.92 3.17
C GLU A 113 -24.66 -4.59 3.01
N ALA A 114 -25.34 -5.35 2.16
CA ALA A 114 -26.78 -5.26 2.04
C ALA A 114 -27.32 -5.75 3.39
N ALA A 115 -27.79 -4.81 4.20
CA ALA A 115 -28.54 -5.09 5.42
C ALA A 115 -29.92 -5.67 5.09
#